data_AF-A0A8H7TBP7-F1
#
_entry.id   AF-A0A8H7TBP7-F1
#
_cell.length_a   1.000
_cell.length_b   1.000
_cell.length_c   1.000
_cell.angle_alpha   90.00
_cell.angle_beta   90.00
_cell.angle_gamma   90.00
#
_symmetry.space_group_name_H-M   'P 1'
#
loop_
_entity.id
_entity.type
_entity.pdbx_description
1 polymer ?
#
loop_
_entity_poly.entity_id
_entity_poly.type
_entity_poly.pdbx_seq_one_letter_code
_entity_poly.pdbx_strand_id
1 'polypeptide(L)'
;MSKAGYQAANAAANGAAGTPAAHGNSGGSSTLAQRIAQVPPHSAITAADRSLVITLDFRPTQMLHHDKWFEPAGKAFRTTLETSIAGYSQISRRIFIKLDFPAFDARTQFEQVRIRQKAFMTRIIDLLNTFHKTEKIEVVYRSPGTGWLQIRCLAPLYGLTFTDWELSIREGQDPLQPIGRDTYWDKRLRGLCNGPESEPQ
;
A
#
# COMPACT_ATOMS: atom_id res chain seq x y z
N MET A 1 -2.86 37.56 -20.04
CA MET A 1 -2.25 36.27 -19.69
C MET A 1 -3.05 35.66 -18.54
N SER A 2 -3.69 34.52 -18.81
CA SER A 2 -4.74 33.90 -18.00
C SER A 2 -4.24 33.24 -16.71
N LYS A 3 -5.04 33.38 -15.64
CA LYS A 3 -5.27 32.33 -14.63
C LYS A 3 -6.71 32.41 -14.15
N ALA A 4 -7.59 31.77 -14.91
CA ALA A 4 -8.94 31.41 -14.49
C ALA A 4 -8.92 29.94 -14.05
N GLY A 5 -9.67 29.63 -13.00
CA GLY A 5 -10.02 28.26 -12.61
C GLY A 5 -9.29 27.79 -11.37
N TYR A 6 -9.91 27.98 -10.20
CA TYR A 6 -10.08 26.97 -9.14
C TYR A 6 -10.97 27.57 -8.03
N GLN A 7 -12.24 27.82 -8.38
CA GLN A 7 -13.29 28.11 -7.40
C GLN A 7 -14.67 27.75 -7.98
N ALA A 8 -15.02 26.47 -7.82
CA ALA A 8 -16.35 25.87 -7.88
C ALA A 8 -16.10 24.36 -7.66
N ALA A 9 -16.70 23.66 -6.71
CA ALA A 9 -18.12 23.63 -6.44
C ALA A 9 -18.38 23.21 -4.98
N ASN A 10 -19.18 24.03 -4.30
CA ASN A 10 -19.91 23.64 -3.11
C ASN A 10 -21.27 24.35 -3.21
N ALA A 11 -22.28 23.71 -3.83
CA ALA A 11 -23.71 24.01 -3.69
C ALA A 11 -24.56 23.22 -4.72
N ALA A 12 -25.75 22.80 -4.27
CA ALA A 12 -26.83 22.10 -4.96
C ALA A 12 -26.61 20.58 -5.16
N ALA A 13 -27.50 19.67 -4.75
CA ALA A 13 -28.95 19.80 -4.72
C ALA A 13 -29.61 18.94 -3.62
N ASN A 14 -30.46 19.60 -2.83
CA ASN A 14 -31.60 18.98 -2.14
C ASN A 14 -32.81 19.04 -3.08
N GLY A 15 -33.53 17.92 -3.22
CA GLY A 15 -34.96 17.87 -3.50
C GLY A 15 -35.46 18.17 -4.93
N ALA A 16 -35.80 17.11 -5.67
CA ALA A 16 -36.97 17.12 -6.57
C ALA A 16 -37.47 15.68 -6.78
N ALA A 17 -38.74 15.46 -6.43
CA ALA A 17 -39.47 14.23 -6.67
C ALA A 17 -39.78 14.06 -8.17
N GLY A 18 -39.77 12.81 -8.65
CA GLY A 18 -40.20 12.45 -9.99
C GLY A 18 -39.90 10.98 -10.29
N THR A 19 -40.85 10.10 -10.02
CA THR A 19 -40.88 8.76 -10.63
C THR A 19 -41.25 8.91 -12.10
N PRO A 20 -40.64 8.11 -13.00
CA PRO A 20 -41.49 7.19 -13.74
C PRO A 20 -40.90 5.78 -13.86
N ALA A 21 -41.80 4.82 -13.95
CA ALA A 21 -41.53 3.42 -14.23
C ALA A 21 -41.06 3.20 -15.68
N ALA A 22 -40.13 2.27 -15.88
CA ALA A 22 -40.03 1.46 -17.10
C ALA A 22 -39.18 0.21 -16.84
N HIS A 23 -39.75 -0.94 -17.16
CA HIS A 23 -39.05 -2.22 -17.27
C HIS A 23 -37.91 -2.13 -18.30
N GLY A 24 -36.71 -2.50 -17.86
CA GLY A 24 -35.55 -2.72 -18.72
C GLY A 24 -34.73 -3.84 -18.12
N ASN A 25 -34.88 -5.04 -18.66
CA ASN A 25 -34.08 -6.20 -18.33
C ASN A 25 -32.66 -5.98 -18.90
N SER A 26 -31.80 -5.30 -18.14
CA SER A 26 -30.39 -5.12 -18.48
C SER A 26 -29.57 -6.05 -17.60
N GLY A 27 -28.85 -7.01 -18.21
CA GLY A 27 -27.77 -7.73 -17.54
C GLY A 27 -26.79 -6.72 -16.96
N GLY A 28 -26.94 -6.42 -15.67
CA GLY A 28 -26.34 -5.27 -15.02
C GLY A 28 -24.85 -5.46 -14.82
N SER A 29 -24.05 -5.14 -15.83
CA SER A 29 -22.62 -4.93 -15.64
C SER A 29 -22.45 -3.70 -14.76
N SER A 30 -22.17 -3.91 -13.48
CA SER A 30 -21.91 -2.82 -12.54
C SER A 30 -20.75 -1.98 -13.07
N THR A 31 -20.94 -0.66 -13.08
CA THR A 31 -19.88 0.27 -13.48
C THR A 31 -18.65 0.09 -12.59
N LEU A 32 -17.47 0.50 -13.08
CA LEU A 32 -16.25 0.44 -12.27
C LEU A 32 -16.41 1.19 -10.93
N ALA A 33 -17.04 2.37 -10.97
CA ALA A 33 -17.31 3.17 -9.78
C ALA A 33 -18.23 2.45 -8.79
N GLN A 34 -19.29 1.77 -9.26
CA GLN A 34 -20.17 0.97 -8.42
C GLN A 34 -19.43 -0.20 -7.77
N ARG A 35 -18.54 -0.89 -8.50
CA ARG A 35 -17.73 -1.98 -7.94
C ARG A 35 -16.75 -1.49 -6.88
N ILE A 36 -16.11 -0.34 -7.09
CA ILE A 36 -15.24 0.29 -6.09
C ILE A 36 -16.06 0.67 -4.84
N ALA A 37 -17.24 1.26 -5.02
CA ALA A 37 -18.11 1.66 -3.91
C ALA A 37 -18.66 0.47 -3.10
N GLN A 38 -18.65 -0.74 -3.64
CA GLN A 38 -19.02 -1.97 -2.93
C GLN A 38 -17.91 -2.51 -2.03
N VAL A 39 -16.65 -2.09 -2.25
CA VAL A 39 -15.54 -2.50 -1.38
C VAL A 39 -15.59 -1.69 -0.09
N PRO A 40 -15.45 -2.31 1.10
CA PRO A 40 -15.41 -1.58 2.35
C PRO A 40 -14.35 -0.47 2.33
N PRO A 41 -14.69 0.77 2.72
CA PRO A 41 -13.71 1.84 2.76
C PRO A 41 -12.67 1.58 3.83
N HIS A 42 -11.42 1.93 3.54
CA HIS A 42 -10.32 1.80 4.48
C HIS A 42 -9.38 2.99 4.39
N SER A 43 -8.98 3.57 5.52
CA SER A 43 -8.17 4.81 5.54
C SER A 43 -6.77 4.65 4.93
N ALA A 44 -6.24 3.43 4.92
CA ALA A 44 -4.98 3.09 4.24
C ALA A 44 -5.12 2.86 2.72
N ILE A 45 -6.34 2.89 2.16
CA ILE A 45 -6.58 2.58 0.76
C ILE A 45 -7.16 3.80 0.04
N THR A 46 -6.65 4.07 -1.16
CA THR A 46 -7.29 4.95 -2.13
C THR A 46 -7.38 4.20 -3.46
N ALA A 47 -8.57 4.15 -4.05
CA ALA A 47 -8.78 3.46 -5.32
C ALA A 47 -9.46 4.40 -6.32
N ALA A 48 -8.90 4.48 -7.51
CA ALA A 48 -9.44 5.28 -8.62
C ALA A 48 -8.97 4.68 -9.95
N ASP A 49 -9.85 4.65 -10.96
CA ASP A 49 -9.50 4.24 -12.33
C ASP A 49 -8.61 2.98 -12.41
N ARG A 50 -9.07 1.88 -11.81
CA ARG A 50 -8.36 0.57 -11.72
C ARG A 50 -6.96 0.64 -11.07
N SER A 51 -6.64 1.75 -10.42
CA SER A 51 -5.43 1.93 -9.63
C SER A 51 -5.78 1.81 -8.15
N LEU A 52 -4.94 1.07 -7.43
CA LEU A 52 -5.06 0.85 -5.99
C LEU A 52 -3.81 1.39 -5.30
N VAL A 53 -3.98 2.36 -4.41
CA VAL A 53 -2.92 2.87 -3.55
C VAL A 53 -3.11 2.29 -2.16
N ILE A 54 -2.10 1.61 -1.64
CA ILE A 54 -2.07 1.03 -0.29
C ILE A 54 -0.99 1.76 0.50
N THR A 55 -1.37 2.46 1.58
CA THR A 55 -0.45 3.18 2.47
C THR A 55 -0.29 2.43 3.77
N LEU A 56 0.86 1.79 3.95
CA LEU A 56 1.26 1.06 5.14
C LEU A 56 2.19 1.96 5.97
N ASP A 57 1.59 2.69 6.90
CA ASP A 57 2.27 3.69 7.72
C ASP A 57 2.56 3.17 9.12
N PHE A 58 3.83 2.91 9.41
CA PHE A 58 4.34 2.36 10.66
C PHE A 58 4.82 3.45 11.63
N ARG A 59 4.51 4.73 11.39
CA ARG A 59 4.88 5.84 12.28
C ARG A 59 4.07 5.84 13.59
N PRO A 60 4.56 6.48 14.68
CA PRO A 60 4.01 6.34 16.03
C PRO A 60 2.50 6.58 16.19
N THR A 61 1.93 7.50 15.42
CA THR A 61 0.51 7.88 15.53
C THR A 61 -0.45 6.94 14.78
N GLN A 62 0.07 5.90 14.14
CA GLN A 62 -0.67 5.09 13.17
C GLN A 62 -1.03 3.72 13.73
N MET A 63 -2.11 3.13 13.21
CA MET A 63 -2.62 1.84 13.69
C MET A 63 -1.69 0.64 13.38
N LEU A 64 -0.71 0.82 12.50
CA LEU A 64 0.33 -0.18 12.24
C LEU A 64 1.59 0.03 13.10
N HIS A 65 1.64 1.06 13.95
CA HIS A 65 2.72 1.21 14.92
C HIS A 65 2.76 0.03 15.89
N HIS A 66 3.94 -0.30 16.41
CA HIS A 66 4.12 -1.47 17.26
C HIS A 66 3.32 -1.40 18.57
N ASP A 67 3.21 -0.21 19.17
CA ASP A 67 2.39 0.01 20.37
C ASP A 67 0.90 -0.25 20.12
N LYS A 68 0.42 0.11 18.93
CA LYS A 68 -0.96 -0.10 18.48
C LYS A 68 -1.21 -1.49 17.96
N TRP A 69 -0.15 -2.27 17.72
CA TRP A 69 -0.24 -3.55 17.06
C TRP A 69 -1.11 -4.55 17.83
N PHE A 70 -0.94 -4.59 19.15
CA PHE A 70 -1.63 -5.53 20.04
C PHE A 70 -2.96 -4.99 20.56
N GLU A 71 -3.20 -3.69 20.40
CA GLU A 71 -4.49 -3.10 20.75
C GLU A 71 -5.59 -3.67 19.84
N PRO A 72 -6.81 -3.88 20.37
CA PRO A 72 -7.95 -4.34 19.57
C PRO A 72 -8.19 -3.48 18.32
N ALA A 73 -7.98 -2.16 18.43
CA ALA A 73 -8.10 -1.22 17.32
C ALA A 73 -7.09 -1.51 16.19
N GLY A 74 -5.82 -1.74 16.51
CA GLY A 74 -4.81 -2.10 15.51
C GLY A 74 -5.06 -3.47 14.87
N LYS A 75 -5.55 -4.44 15.66
CA LYS A 75 -6.00 -5.74 15.11
C LYS A 75 -7.15 -5.56 14.13
N ALA A 76 -8.20 -4.83 14.53
CA ALA A 76 -9.34 -4.55 13.68
C ALA A 76 -8.92 -3.84 12.39
N PHE A 77 -8.06 -2.82 12.50
CA PHE A 77 -7.49 -2.10 11.37
C PHE A 77 -6.80 -3.03 10.36
N ARG A 78 -5.91 -3.92 10.82
CA ARG A 78 -5.22 -4.85 9.91
C ARG A 78 -6.19 -5.83 9.24
N THR A 79 -7.16 -6.36 9.99
CA THR A 79 -8.17 -7.25 9.42
C THR A 79 -9.03 -6.54 8.37
N THR A 80 -9.50 -5.32 8.65
CA THR A 80 -10.27 -4.54 7.68
C THR A 80 -9.46 -4.15 6.46
N LEU A 81 -8.16 -3.87 6.63
CA LEU A 81 -7.24 -3.61 5.52
C LEU A 81 -7.10 -4.82 4.61
N GLU A 82 -6.81 -6.00 5.17
CA GLU A 82 -6.69 -7.26 4.42
C GLU A 82 -7.99 -7.56 3.64
N THR A 83 -9.16 -7.44 4.28
CA THR A 83 -10.46 -7.62 3.62
C THR A 83 -10.70 -6.61 2.50
N SER A 84 -10.36 -5.34 2.72
CA SER A 84 -10.57 -4.28 1.74
C SER A 84 -9.65 -4.47 0.53
N ILE A 85 -8.37 -4.83 0.73
CA ILE A 85 -7.44 -5.19 -0.36
C ILE A 85 -8.04 -6.32 -1.20
N ALA A 86 -8.49 -7.41 -0.57
CA ALA A 86 -9.06 -8.55 -1.28
C ALA A 86 -10.25 -8.17 -2.19
N GLY A 87 -11.08 -7.22 -1.76
CA GLY A 87 -12.21 -6.67 -2.54
C GLY A 87 -11.79 -6.03 -3.86
N TYR A 88 -10.54 -5.59 -3.98
CA TYR A 88 -10.00 -4.96 -5.18
C TYR A 88 -9.33 -5.93 -6.18
N SER A 89 -9.27 -7.24 -5.88
CA SER A 89 -8.57 -8.25 -6.67
C SER A 89 -9.02 -8.35 -8.13
N GLN A 90 -10.31 -8.13 -8.39
CA GLN A 90 -10.90 -8.20 -9.73
C GLN A 90 -10.94 -6.86 -10.47
N ILE A 91 -10.60 -5.78 -9.76
CA ILE A 91 -10.76 -4.39 -10.20
C ILE A 91 -9.41 -3.77 -10.58
N SER A 92 -8.39 -4.03 -9.77
CA SER A 92 -7.10 -3.34 -9.88
C SER A 92 -6.24 -3.89 -10.99
N ARG A 93 -5.61 -2.97 -11.71
CA ARG A 93 -4.58 -3.22 -12.73
C ARG A 93 -3.24 -2.63 -12.33
N ARG A 94 -3.24 -1.50 -11.64
CA ARG A 94 -2.02 -0.86 -11.14
C ARG A 94 -2.08 -0.75 -9.63
N ILE A 95 -1.02 -1.16 -8.95
CA ILE A 95 -0.98 -1.18 -7.50
C ILE A 95 0.23 -0.39 -7.02
N PHE A 96 -0.01 0.59 -6.18
CA PHE A 96 1.01 1.44 -5.58
C PHE A 96 1.06 1.17 -4.09
N ILE A 97 2.15 0.59 -3.59
CA ILE A 97 2.34 0.31 -2.17
C ILE A 97 3.31 1.34 -1.60
N LYS A 98 2.81 2.17 -0.69
CA LYS A 98 3.59 3.14 0.06
C LYS A 98 3.87 2.58 1.45
N LEU A 99 5.14 2.54 1.82
CA LEU A 99 5.63 2.06 3.11
C LEU A 99 6.29 3.24 3.83
N ASP A 100 5.64 3.78 4.85
CA ASP A 100 6.21 4.86 5.67
C ASP A 100 6.71 4.29 6.98
N PHE A 101 8.00 4.46 7.24
CA PHE A 101 8.64 4.02 8.46
C PHE A 101 9.13 5.22 9.29
N PRO A 102 9.12 5.12 10.63
CA PRO A 102 9.86 6.07 11.46
C PRO A 102 11.36 5.87 11.25
N ALA A 103 12.15 6.87 11.66
CA ALA A 103 13.60 6.76 11.69
C ALA A 103 14.01 5.47 12.42
N PHE A 104 15.01 4.77 11.88
CA PHE A 104 15.49 3.56 12.53
C PHE A 104 16.07 3.89 13.90
N ASP A 105 15.48 3.29 14.94
CA ASP A 105 15.98 3.35 16.30
C ASP A 105 16.09 1.92 16.84
N ALA A 106 17.32 1.46 17.04
CA ALA A 106 17.61 0.12 17.53
C ALA A 106 16.99 -0.16 18.92
N ARG A 107 16.68 0.88 19.71
CA ARG A 107 16.06 0.75 21.04
C ARG A 107 14.57 0.42 20.99
N THR A 108 13.89 0.77 19.90
CA THR A 108 12.44 0.60 19.74
C THR A 108 12.09 -0.41 18.63
N GLN A 109 13.01 -0.65 17.70
CA GLN A 109 12.88 -1.67 16.64
C GLN A 109 13.30 -3.06 17.12
N PHE A 110 12.63 -3.55 18.17
CA PHE A 110 12.83 -4.89 18.71
C PHE A 110 12.58 -5.96 17.65
N GLU A 111 13.23 -7.11 17.78
CA GLU A 111 13.10 -8.21 16.83
C GLU A 111 11.65 -8.63 16.57
N GLN A 112 10.83 -8.66 17.63
CA GLN A 112 9.41 -9.00 17.51
C GLN A 112 8.64 -8.02 16.61
N VAL A 113 8.93 -6.71 16.68
CA VAL A 113 8.31 -5.70 15.83
C VAL A 113 8.64 -5.96 14.37
N ARG A 114 9.91 -6.22 14.07
CA ARG A 114 10.40 -6.51 12.72
C ARG A 114 9.79 -7.80 12.15
N ILE A 115 9.71 -8.86 12.96
CA ILE A 115 9.05 -10.11 12.58
C ILE A 115 7.58 -9.87 12.22
N ARG A 116 6.86 -9.07 13.03
CA ARG A 116 5.45 -8.77 12.82
C ARG A 116 5.22 -7.93 11.55
N GLN A 117 6.03 -6.91 11.33
CA GLN A 117 5.98 -6.08 10.12
C GLN A 117 6.27 -6.92 8.87
N LYS A 118 7.31 -7.77 8.92
CA LYS A 118 7.62 -8.71 7.84
C LYS A 118 6.47 -9.68 7.59
N ALA A 119 5.90 -10.28 8.64
CA ALA A 119 4.78 -11.21 8.52
C ALA A 119 3.52 -10.54 7.95
N PHE A 120 3.27 -9.28 8.31
CA PHE A 120 2.18 -8.50 7.73
C PHE A 120 2.45 -8.20 6.26
N MET A 121 3.66 -7.79 5.89
CA MET A 121 4.06 -7.65 4.48
C MET A 121 3.86 -8.96 3.71
N THR A 122 4.29 -10.11 4.24
CA THR A 122 4.05 -11.42 3.63
C THR A 122 2.57 -11.64 3.32
N ARG A 123 1.66 -11.34 4.26
CA ARG A 123 0.22 -11.47 4.02
C ARG A 123 -0.29 -10.54 2.92
N ILE A 124 0.19 -9.30 2.88
CA ILE A 124 -0.16 -8.38 1.79
C ILE A 124 0.31 -8.94 0.45
N ILE A 125 1.52 -9.48 0.37
CA ILE A 125 2.05 -10.11 -0.84
C ILE A 125 1.23 -11.34 -1.24
N ASP A 126 0.88 -12.21 -0.29
CA ASP A 126 0.03 -13.37 -0.55
C ASP A 126 -1.35 -12.95 -1.08
N LEU A 127 -1.94 -11.88 -0.53
CA LEU A 127 -3.19 -11.31 -1.05
C LEU A 127 -3.02 -10.77 -2.46
N LEU A 128 -1.95 -10.01 -2.74
CA LEU A 128 -1.69 -9.45 -4.07
C LEU A 128 -1.45 -10.53 -5.13
N ASN A 129 -0.89 -11.68 -4.76
CA ASN A 129 -0.74 -12.83 -5.64
C ASN A 129 -2.09 -13.42 -6.11
N THR A 130 -3.21 -13.07 -5.46
CA THR A 130 -4.56 -13.44 -5.93
C THR A 130 -5.12 -12.50 -7.01
N PHE A 131 -4.42 -11.41 -7.34
CA PHE A 131 -4.89 -10.43 -8.30
C PHE A 131 -4.49 -10.82 -9.73
N HIS A 132 -5.40 -11.47 -10.46
CA HIS A 132 -5.11 -12.01 -11.79
C HIS A 132 -5.06 -10.97 -12.93
N LYS A 133 -5.42 -9.70 -12.66
CA LYS A 133 -5.50 -8.63 -13.68
C LYS A 133 -4.47 -7.52 -13.45
N THR A 134 -3.56 -7.70 -12.50
CA THR A 134 -2.51 -6.74 -12.20
C THR A 134 -1.53 -6.67 -13.37
N GLU A 135 -1.30 -5.47 -13.86
CA GLU A 135 -0.36 -5.14 -14.92
C GLU A 135 0.97 -4.64 -14.34
N LYS A 136 0.94 -3.82 -13.28
CA LYS A 136 2.15 -3.25 -12.66
C LYS A 136 1.98 -3.09 -11.14
N ILE A 137 3.04 -3.38 -10.38
CA ILE A 137 3.16 -2.97 -8.98
C ILE A 137 4.36 -2.04 -8.76
N GLU A 138 4.12 -0.93 -8.08
CA GLU A 138 5.16 0.02 -7.67
C GLU A 138 5.19 0.10 -6.16
N VAL A 139 6.36 -0.16 -5.57
CA VAL A 139 6.56 -0.11 -4.13
C VAL A 139 7.51 1.03 -3.79
N VAL A 140 7.10 1.88 -2.87
CA VAL A 140 7.90 3.00 -2.39
C VAL A 140 8.09 2.88 -0.90
N TYR A 141 9.33 2.62 -0.49
CA TYR A 141 9.77 2.68 0.90
C TYR A 141 10.23 4.08 1.25
N ARG A 142 9.78 4.60 2.40
CA ARG A 142 10.15 5.92 2.91
C ARG A 142 10.54 5.83 4.38
N SER A 143 11.70 6.36 4.73
CA SER A 143 12.13 6.51 6.11
C SER A 143 13.01 7.75 6.26
N PRO A 144 12.99 8.47 7.40
CA PRO A 144 13.99 9.51 7.67
C PRO A 144 15.44 9.01 7.67
N GLY A 145 15.65 7.72 7.98
CA GLY A 145 16.95 7.04 7.94
C GLY A 145 16.74 5.53 7.77
N THR A 146 17.46 4.91 6.85
CA THR A 146 17.25 3.51 6.43
C THR A 146 18.18 2.57 7.17
N GLY A 147 17.66 1.90 8.21
CA GLY A 147 18.38 0.78 8.83
C GLY A 147 18.19 -0.52 8.04
N TRP A 148 19.26 -1.30 7.85
CA TRP A 148 19.17 -2.60 7.17
C TRP A 148 18.12 -3.52 7.80
N LEU A 149 18.07 -3.56 9.13
CA LEU A 149 17.13 -4.43 9.85
C LEU A 149 15.66 -4.06 9.60
N GLN A 150 15.38 -2.79 9.34
CA GLN A 150 14.05 -2.28 9.00
C GLN A 150 13.68 -2.66 7.56
N ILE A 151 14.59 -2.46 6.60
CA ILE A 151 14.31 -2.73 5.18
C ILE A 151 14.04 -4.20 4.90
N ARG A 152 14.50 -5.12 5.75
CA ARG A 152 14.22 -6.57 5.61
C ARG A 152 12.74 -6.91 5.61
N CYS A 153 11.87 -6.00 6.07
CA CYS A 153 10.42 -6.15 5.91
C CYS A 153 9.97 -6.18 4.44
N LEU A 154 10.81 -5.72 3.50
CA LEU A 154 10.57 -5.74 2.05
C LEU A 154 10.90 -7.08 1.39
N ALA A 155 11.65 -7.96 2.05
CA ALA A 155 12.02 -9.27 1.49
C ALA A 155 10.82 -10.08 0.94
N PRO A 156 9.60 -10.05 1.54
CA PRO A 156 8.44 -10.72 0.97
C PRO A 156 8.06 -10.27 -0.44
N LEU A 157 8.47 -9.09 -0.93
CA LEU A 157 8.21 -8.63 -2.30
C LEU A 157 8.74 -9.59 -3.36
N TYR A 158 9.83 -10.30 -3.07
CA TYR A 158 10.40 -11.31 -3.96
C TYR A 158 9.55 -12.59 -4.05
N GLY A 159 8.49 -12.71 -3.25
CA GLY A 159 7.45 -13.73 -3.37
C GLY A 159 6.28 -13.34 -4.27
N LEU A 160 6.31 -12.16 -4.90
CA LEU A 160 5.30 -11.77 -5.88
C LEU A 160 5.38 -12.66 -7.13
N THR A 161 4.25 -13.20 -7.56
CA THR A 161 4.17 -14.13 -8.70
C THR A 161 4.22 -13.44 -10.05
N PHE A 162 3.84 -12.16 -10.12
CA PHE A 162 3.99 -11.33 -11.31
C PHE A 162 5.37 -10.66 -11.35
N THR A 163 5.92 -10.55 -12.55
CA THR A 163 7.31 -10.15 -12.78
C THR A 163 7.50 -8.64 -13.00
N ASP A 164 6.42 -7.92 -13.31
CA ASP A 164 6.43 -6.47 -13.52
C ASP A 164 6.13 -5.73 -12.21
N TRP A 165 7.17 -5.61 -11.39
CA TRP A 165 7.15 -4.76 -10.22
C TRP A 165 8.47 -4.01 -10.03
N GLU A 166 8.36 -2.83 -9.41
CA GLU A 166 9.47 -1.94 -9.11
C GLU A 166 9.49 -1.59 -7.62
N LEU A 167 10.69 -1.43 -7.06
CA LEU A 167 10.89 -0.97 -5.70
C LEU A 167 11.79 0.25 -5.71
N SER A 168 11.36 1.30 -5.01
CA SER A 168 12.14 2.51 -4.81
C SER A 168 12.23 2.86 -3.33
N ILE A 169 13.35 3.47 -2.93
CA ILE A 169 13.63 3.94 -1.58
C ILE A 169 13.71 5.47 -1.60
N ARG A 170 13.14 6.10 -0.58
CA ARG A 170 13.40 7.50 -0.22
C ARG A 170 13.88 7.55 1.22
N GLU A 171 15.10 8.02 1.41
CA GLU A 171 15.70 8.24 2.72
C GLU A 171 15.74 9.75 3.02
N GLY A 172 15.26 10.16 4.19
CA GLY A 172 15.26 11.57 4.59
C GLY A 172 14.58 12.47 3.55
N GLN A 173 15.35 13.43 3.04
CA GLN A 173 14.93 14.36 1.97
C GLN A 173 15.54 13.99 0.61
N ASP A 174 16.23 12.86 0.51
CA ASP A 174 16.90 12.47 -0.72
C ASP A 174 15.89 12.17 -1.83
N PRO A 175 16.30 12.29 -3.11
CA PRO A 175 15.47 11.89 -4.23
C PRO A 175 15.02 10.43 -4.11
N LEU A 176 13.88 10.11 -4.72
CA LEU A 176 13.43 8.73 -4.82
C LEU A 176 14.43 7.94 -5.68
N GLN A 177 15.01 6.88 -5.13
CA GLN A 177 16.00 6.03 -5.79
C GLN A 177 15.41 4.65 -6.10
N PRO A 178 15.39 4.21 -7.37
CA PRO A 178 14.98 2.86 -7.70
C PRO A 178 16.03 1.84 -7.23
N ILE A 179 15.58 0.73 -6.63
CA ILE A 179 16.43 -0.42 -6.39
C ILE A 179 16.52 -1.21 -7.71
N GLY A 180 17.60 -0.97 -8.44
CA GLY A 180 17.90 -1.74 -9.65
C GLY A 180 18.14 -3.22 -9.34
N ARG A 181 17.88 -4.08 -10.33
CA ARG A 181 18.25 -5.50 -10.27
C ARG A 181 19.76 -5.64 -10.09
N ASP A 182 20.18 -6.64 -9.32
CA ASP A 182 21.58 -6.97 -9.03
C ASP A 182 22.39 -5.89 -8.28
N THR A 183 21.73 -4.82 -7.82
CA THR A 183 22.32 -3.87 -6.87
C THR A 183 22.56 -4.53 -5.52
N TYR A 184 23.38 -3.89 -4.67
CA TYR A 184 23.65 -4.39 -3.32
C TYR A 184 22.36 -4.64 -2.52
N TRP A 185 21.43 -3.68 -2.50
CA TRP A 185 20.15 -3.83 -1.78
C TRP A 185 19.28 -4.95 -2.36
N ASP A 186 19.21 -5.09 -3.68
CA ASP A 186 18.47 -6.17 -4.33
C ASP A 186 19.04 -7.56 -3.95
N LYS A 187 20.36 -7.74 -4.09
CA LYS A 187 21.04 -8.99 -3.71
C LYS A 187 20.86 -9.30 -2.22
N ARG A 188 20.92 -8.28 -1.35
CA ARG A 188 20.78 -8.47 0.10
C ARG A 188 19.35 -8.84 0.48
N LEU A 189 18.34 -8.19 -0.11
CA LEU A 189 16.93 -8.51 0.14
C LEU A 189 16.53 -9.90 -0.37
N ARG A 190 17.16 -10.37 -1.47
CA ARG A 190 17.03 -11.76 -1.97
C ARG A 190 17.78 -12.79 -1.12
N GLY A 191 18.61 -12.37 -0.17
CA GLY A 191 19.50 -13.26 0.59
C GLY A 191 20.66 -13.83 -0.24
N LEU A 192 21.02 -13.19 -1.36
CA LEU A 192 22.12 -13.58 -2.24
C LEU A 192 23.47 -12.97 -1.82
N CYS A 193 23.48 -12.02 -0.88
CA CYS A 193 24.70 -11.57 -0.23
C CYS A 193 24.49 -11.41 1.28
N ASN A 194 25.37 -12.04 2.05
CA ASN A 194 25.50 -11.80 3.48
C ASN A 194 26.48 -10.63 3.63
N GLY A 195 25.97 -9.40 3.67
CA GLY A 195 26.79 -8.28 4.10
C GLY A 195 27.20 -8.48 5.57
N PRO A 196 28.45 -8.16 5.98
CA PRO A 196 28.78 -8.10 7.40
C PRO A 196 27.79 -7.17 8.11
N GLU A 197 27.45 -7.47 9.36
CA GLU A 197 26.53 -6.66 10.18
C GLU A 197 27.05 -5.23 10.47
N SER A 198 28.27 -4.91 10.04
CA SER A 198 28.83 -3.57 10.05
C SER A 198 28.41 -2.77 8.82
N GLU A 199 27.53 -1.79 9.04
CA GLU A 199 27.12 -0.76 8.07
C GLU A 199 28.32 0.04 7.54
N PRO A 200 28.36 0.43 6.25
CA PRO A 200 29.11 1.61 5.86
C PRO A 200 28.34 2.86 6.36
N GLN A 201 29.08 3.73 7.05
CA GLN A 201 28.65 5.08 7.45
C GLN A 201 28.39 5.97 6.24
#